data_AF-M3CLB3-F1
#
_entry.id   AF-M3CLB3-F1
#
_cell.length_a   1.000
_cell.length_b   1.000
_cell.length_c   1.000
_cell.angle_alpha   90.00
_cell.angle_beta   90.00
_cell.angle_gamma   90.00
#
_symmetry.space_group_name_H-M   'P 1'
#
loop_
_entity.id
_entity.type
_entity.pdbx_description
1 polymer ?
#
loop_
_entity_poly.entity_id
_entity_poly.type
_entity_poly.pdbx_seq_one_letter_code
_entity_poly.pdbx_strand_id
1 'polypeptide(L)'
;MATVPALHEVLADFENATNAAVNGLPTSDSLLPPENGITLLDTKNEIFLAYLQALALRNLSVIRSIKSGSDVDQAQRLSNDITKSLVEQRVYLERGVGPLEKQLKYQVDRIVRAADDEERKVKLKLQQAVKANGHAEKNEAEGSNESDSDSELDSDAELDADSTAYAPKAALMGNSAQSSAVSSAREKSASDGVYRPPRISATSMPTTERREKKDRGPGRSATLDEYVSTELSAAPLAQPSIGSNLAAGGRTSKNARQLKEEAERRDYEETHLTRLPLMSKKERAKKGLRRPQDGGFGGEEWSNLGASLDRIGDLTKRKSKDSALDKSRKRRAVEDGPRGDGIGASFDTKKRRLAKKGRL
;
A
#
# COMPACT_ATOMS: atom_id res chain seq x y z
N MET A 1 47.54 43.61 -6.78
CA MET A 1 47.96 42.61 -7.78
C MET A 1 48.53 41.43 -7.02
N ALA A 2 47.82 40.30 -6.95
CA ALA A 2 48.34 39.11 -6.28
C ALA A 2 49.43 38.51 -7.18
N THR A 3 50.66 38.52 -6.70
CA THR A 3 51.79 37.85 -7.36
C THR A 3 51.50 36.36 -7.37
N VAL A 4 51.55 35.74 -8.55
CA VAL A 4 51.37 34.28 -8.69
C VAL A 4 52.50 33.63 -7.88
N PRO A 5 52.20 32.89 -6.80
CA PRO A 5 53.24 32.27 -5.99
C PRO A 5 53.97 31.26 -6.86
N ALA A 6 55.30 31.29 -6.82
CA ALA A 6 56.09 30.37 -7.60
C ALA A 6 55.85 28.93 -7.09
N LEU A 7 55.77 27.97 -8.00
CA LEU A 7 55.40 26.57 -7.70
C LEU A 7 56.22 25.91 -6.58
N HIS A 8 57.45 26.37 -6.34
CA HIS A 8 58.32 25.88 -5.28
C HIS A 8 57.86 26.34 -3.89
N GLU A 9 57.32 27.54 -3.78
CA GLU A 9 56.83 28.15 -2.54
C GLU A 9 55.55 27.45 -2.08
N VAL A 10 54.63 27.17 -3.02
CA VAL A 10 53.42 26.38 -2.76
C VAL A 10 53.75 24.95 -2.30
N LEU A 11 54.82 24.36 -2.83
CA LEU A 11 55.28 23.04 -2.41
C LEU A 11 55.88 23.06 -1.00
N ALA A 12 56.67 24.08 -0.67
CA ALA A 12 57.24 24.25 0.67
C ALA A 12 56.14 24.49 1.72
N ASP A 13 55.14 25.31 1.40
CA ASP A 13 53.98 25.52 2.26
C ASP A 13 53.17 24.24 2.46
N PHE A 14 53.03 23.42 1.41
CA PHE A 14 52.38 22.12 1.51
C PHE A 14 53.19 21.14 2.36
N GLU A 15 54.51 21.07 2.19
CA GLU A 15 55.38 20.24 3.04
C GLU A 15 55.28 20.66 4.50
N ASN A 16 55.34 21.95 4.79
CA ASN A 16 55.18 22.48 6.15
C ASN A 16 53.81 22.16 6.75
N ALA A 17 52.73 22.31 5.96
CA ALA A 17 51.38 21.95 6.39
C ALA A 17 51.24 20.45 6.65
N THR A 18 51.82 19.59 5.82
CA THR A 18 51.80 18.13 6.04
C THR A 18 52.59 17.71 7.26
N ASN A 19 53.78 18.30 7.49
CA ASN A 19 54.59 18.02 8.68
C ASN A 19 53.89 18.50 9.95
N ALA A 20 53.24 19.67 9.92
CA ALA A 20 52.44 20.16 11.04
C ALA A 20 51.23 19.26 11.32
N ALA A 21 50.58 18.74 10.28
CA ALA A 21 49.49 17.79 10.43
C ALA A 21 49.97 16.47 11.04
N VAL A 22 51.09 15.91 10.58
CA VAL A 22 51.68 14.68 11.13
C VAL A 22 52.01 14.83 12.62
N ASN A 23 52.55 15.98 13.03
CA ASN A 23 52.88 16.25 14.42
C ASN A 23 51.63 16.52 15.31
N GLY A 24 50.49 16.85 14.71
CA GLY A 24 49.23 17.11 15.40
C GLY A 24 48.31 15.89 15.50
N LEU A 25 48.62 14.77 14.84
CA LEU A 25 47.82 13.55 14.95
C LEU A 25 48.00 12.95 16.36
N PRO A 26 46.89 12.58 17.04
CA PRO A 26 46.98 11.88 18.31
C PRO A 26 47.61 10.48 18.12
N THR A 27 48.29 9.98 19.15
CA THR A 27 48.91 8.65 19.15
C THR A 27 47.87 7.57 18.91
N SER A 28 48.23 6.54 18.13
CA SER A 28 47.31 5.47 17.65
C SER A 28 46.51 4.76 18.74
N ASP A 29 46.98 4.80 19.99
CA ASP A 29 46.30 4.19 21.15
C ASP A 29 45.01 4.92 21.56
N SER A 30 44.83 6.19 21.16
CA SER A 30 43.58 6.93 21.42
C SER A 30 42.51 6.72 20.34
N LEU A 31 42.79 5.92 19.30
CA LEU A 31 41.85 5.57 18.24
C LEU A 31 41.10 4.26 18.52
N LEU A 32 41.08 3.81 19.78
CA LEU A 32 40.29 2.64 20.15
C LEU A 32 38.80 2.95 19.96
N PRO A 33 38.04 2.06 19.28
CA PRO A 33 36.61 2.26 19.12
C PRO A 33 35.97 2.29 20.51
N PRO A 34 35.08 3.26 20.81
CA PRO A 34 34.42 3.34 22.10
C PRO A 34 33.62 2.06 22.36
N GLU A 35 33.69 1.51 23.58
CA GLU A 35 33.11 0.20 23.93
C GLU A 35 31.61 0.07 23.57
N ASN A 36 30.88 1.18 23.52
CA ASN A 36 29.46 1.25 23.20
C ASN A 36 29.14 2.13 21.97
N GLY A 37 30.12 2.42 21.12
CA GLY A 37 29.89 3.22 19.91
C GLY A 37 29.29 2.44 18.75
N ILE A 38 28.49 3.13 17.93
CA ILE A 38 28.03 2.60 16.65
C ILE A 38 29.24 2.58 15.71
N THR A 39 29.83 1.41 15.54
CA THR A 39 31.03 1.15 14.72
C THR A 39 30.90 1.63 13.26
N LEU A 40 29.68 1.74 12.73
CA LEU A 40 29.45 2.23 11.37
C LEU A 40 29.82 3.71 11.19
N LEU A 41 29.59 4.55 12.20
CA LEU A 41 29.87 5.99 12.08
C LEU A 41 31.38 6.24 12.03
N ASP A 42 32.14 5.46 12.79
CA ASP A 42 33.61 5.57 12.82
C ASP A 42 34.22 5.04 11.52
N THR A 43 33.82 3.84 11.10
CA THR A 43 34.25 3.26 9.82
C THR A 43 33.88 4.13 8.61
N LYS A 44 32.74 4.83 8.65
CA LYS A 44 32.38 5.83 7.63
C LYS A 44 33.43 6.94 7.57
N ASN A 45 33.78 7.51 8.72
CA ASN A 45 34.77 8.60 8.80
C ASN A 45 36.15 8.11 8.34
N GLU A 46 36.55 6.89 8.71
CA GLU A 46 37.79 6.27 8.25
C GLU A 46 37.82 6.06 6.73
N ILE A 47 36.74 5.55 6.13
CA ILE A 47 36.64 5.38 4.67
C ILE A 47 36.68 6.73 3.95
N PHE A 48 36.02 7.75 4.50
CA PHE A 48 36.10 9.12 3.95
C PHE A 48 37.51 9.69 4.03
N LEU A 49 38.22 9.48 5.13
CA LEU A 49 39.60 9.92 5.29
C LEU A 49 40.51 9.21 4.27
N ALA A 50 40.37 7.88 4.15
CA ALA A 50 41.12 7.10 3.17
C ALA A 50 40.83 7.55 1.73
N TYR A 51 39.60 7.96 1.42
CA TYR A 51 39.22 8.55 0.14
C TYR A 51 39.88 9.90 -0.14
N LEU A 52 39.91 10.79 0.86
CA LEU A 52 40.60 12.08 0.75
C LEU A 52 42.11 11.89 0.58
N GLN A 53 42.71 10.93 1.28
CA GLN A 53 44.13 10.60 1.13
C GLN A 53 44.44 10.09 -0.29
N ALA A 54 43.64 9.17 -0.83
CA ALA A 54 43.81 8.68 -2.21
C ALA A 54 43.68 9.81 -3.25
N LEU A 55 42.74 10.75 -3.03
CA LEU A 55 42.56 11.92 -3.90
C LEU A 55 43.75 12.89 -3.82
N ALA A 56 44.27 13.15 -2.62
CA ALA A 56 45.46 13.98 -2.42
C ALA A 56 46.69 13.35 -3.09
N LEU A 57 46.88 12.02 -2.96
CA LEU A 57 47.95 11.29 -3.62
C LEU A 57 47.84 11.35 -5.15
N ARG A 58 46.63 11.29 -5.71
CA ARG A 58 46.40 11.49 -7.13
C ARG A 58 46.85 12.88 -7.58
N ASN A 59 46.44 13.92 -6.87
CA ASN A 59 46.82 15.30 -7.20
C ASN A 59 48.34 15.49 -7.11
N LEU A 60 48.97 14.92 -6.07
CA LEU A 60 50.42 14.91 -5.92
C LEU A 60 51.09 14.19 -7.11
N SER A 61 50.59 13.03 -7.53
CA SER A 61 51.15 12.32 -8.69
C SER A 61 51.10 13.14 -9.98
N VAL A 62 50.03 13.93 -10.18
CA VAL A 62 49.88 14.82 -11.34
C VAL A 62 50.86 16.00 -11.25
N ILE A 63 51.01 16.60 -10.07
CA ILE A 63 51.99 17.69 -9.88
C ILE A 63 53.42 17.17 -10.05
N ARG A 64 53.70 15.97 -9.55
CA ARG A 64 55.02 15.33 -9.68
C ARG A 64 55.36 14.97 -11.13
N SER A 65 54.39 14.47 -11.91
CA SER A 65 54.63 14.17 -13.32
C SER A 65 54.92 15.43 -14.14
N ILE A 66 54.30 16.56 -13.81
CA ILE A 66 54.58 17.87 -14.45
C ILE A 66 55.95 18.40 -14.02
N LYS A 67 56.32 18.28 -12.73
CA LYS A 67 57.58 18.84 -12.19
C LYS A 67 58.82 18.04 -12.55
N SER A 68 58.74 16.71 -12.52
CA SER A 68 59.94 15.84 -12.58
C SER A 68 60.20 15.25 -13.96
N GLY A 69 59.31 15.45 -14.94
CA GLY A 69 59.44 14.85 -16.27
C GLY A 69 59.64 13.32 -16.23
N SER A 70 59.07 12.66 -15.21
CA SER A 70 59.35 11.26 -14.90
C SER A 70 58.63 10.30 -15.85
N ASP A 71 59.25 9.13 -16.08
CA ASP A 71 58.73 7.96 -16.80
C ASP A 71 57.20 7.90 -16.83
N VAL A 72 56.66 8.26 -17.99
CA VAL A 72 55.21 8.39 -18.24
C VAL A 72 54.49 7.09 -17.85
N ASP A 73 55.13 5.94 -18.10
CA ASP A 73 54.56 4.62 -17.84
C ASP A 73 54.40 4.30 -16.35
N GLN A 74 55.36 4.70 -15.51
CA GLN A 74 55.27 4.46 -14.05
C GLN A 74 54.24 5.39 -13.42
N ALA A 75 54.22 6.66 -13.83
CA ALA A 75 53.22 7.63 -13.38
C ALA A 75 51.80 7.20 -13.77
N GLN A 76 51.62 6.67 -14.98
CA GLN A 76 50.33 6.13 -15.43
C GLN A 76 49.89 4.92 -14.61
N ARG A 77 50.79 3.97 -14.32
CA ARG A 77 50.47 2.80 -13.47
C ARG A 77 50.01 3.21 -12.09
N LEU A 78 50.77 4.08 -11.41
CA LEU A 78 50.40 4.60 -10.08
C LEU A 78 49.07 5.35 -10.13
N SER A 79 48.84 6.16 -11.17
CA SER A 79 47.56 6.87 -11.32
C SER A 79 46.38 5.92 -11.50
N ASN A 80 46.56 4.81 -12.22
CA ASN A 80 45.54 3.79 -12.44
C ASN A 80 45.25 3.00 -11.16
N ASP A 81 46.24 2.74 -10.33
CA ASP A 81 46.03 2.04 -9.06
C ASP A 81 45.36 2.95 -8.03
N ILE A 82 45.71 4.24 -8.00
CA ILE A 82 45.02 5.23 -7.17
C ILE A 82 43.57 5.41 -7.62
N THR A 83 43.28 5.45 -8.93
CA THR A 83 41.89 5.55 -9.41
C THR A 83 41.08 4.31 -9.09
N LYS A 84 41.66 3.11 -9.14
CA LYS A 84 40.99 1.87 -8.67
C LYS A 84 40.63 1.98 -7.19
N SER A 85 41.57 2.35 -6.33
CA SER A 85 41.33 2.52 -4.89
C SER A 85 40.24 3.57 -4.60
N LEU A 86 40.24 4.67 -5.36
CA LEU A 86 39.24 5.72 -5.26
C LEU A 86 37.84 5.22 -5.66
N VAL A 87 37.74 4.42 -6.73
CA VAL A 87 36.49 3.78 -7.17
C VAL A 87 36.02 2.77 -6.13
N GLU A 88 36.89 1.94 -5.57
CA GLU A 88 36.56 0.98 -4.51
C GLU A 88 36.00 1.69 -3.27
N GLN A 89 36.69 2.70 -2.76
CA GLN A 89 36.24 3.51 -1.62
C GLN A 89 34.90 4.20 -1.91
N ARG A 90 34.69 4.70 -3.14
CA ARG A 90 33.40 5.28 -3.54
C ARG A 90 32.27 4.25 -3.52
N VAL A 91 32.52 3.03 -3.99
CA VAL A 91 31.55 1.94 -3.95
C VAL A 91 31.22 1.55 -2.51
N TYR A 92 32.21 1.51 -1.61
CA TYR A 92 31.96 1.25 -0.19
C TYR A 92 31.09 2.32 0.46
N LEU A 93 31.32 3.60 0.17
CA LEU A 93 30.49 4.70 0.70
C LEU A 93 29.06 4.65 0.18
N GLU A 94 28.87 4.52 -1.13
CA GLU A 94 27.53 4.60 -1.73
C GLU A 94 26.71 3.33 -1.51
N ARG A 95 27.31 2.16 -1.75
CA ARG A 95 26.60 0.89 -1.78
C ARG A 95 26.77 0.07 -0.50
N GLY A 96 27.85 0.28 0.26
CA GLY A 96 28.07 -0.36 1.55
C GLY A 96 27.43 0.43 2.70
N VAL A 97 27.94 1.64 2.95
CA VAL A 97 27.57 2.44 4.12
C VAL A 97 26.14 3.00 3.99
N GLY A 98 25.75 3.51 2.81
CA GLY A 98 24.44 4.14 2.61
C GLY A 98 23.22 3.29 3.02
N PRO A 99 23.11 2.00 2.64
CA PRO A 99 22.03 1.13 3.09
C PRO A 99 22.03 0.86 4.61
N LEU A 100 23.22 0.69 5.19
CA LEU A 100 23.38 0.43 6.62
C LEU A 100 22.97 1.65 7.45
N GLU A 101 23.30 2.87 6.99
CA GLU A 101 22.83 4.11 7.62
C GLU A 101 21.31 4.22 7.63
N LYS A 102 20.63 3.84 6.55
CA LYS A 102 19.16 3.87 6.49
C LYS A 102 18.55 2.92 7.51
N GLN A 103 19.15 1.73 7.68
CA GLN A 103 18.70 0.76 8.67
C GLN A 103 18.96 1.23 10.10
N LEU A 104 20.15 1.76 10.38
CA LEU A 104 20.49 2.30 11.69
C LEU A 104 19.64 3.52 12.03
N LYS A 105 19.40 4.43 11.07
CA LYS A 105 18.50 5.56 11.26
C LYS A 105 17.11 5.08 11.67
N TYR A 106 16.57 4.09 10.97
CA TYR A 106 15.27 3.53 11.34
C TYR A 106 15.27 2.92 12.75
N GLN A 107 16.34 2.22 13.14
CA GLN A 107 16.46 1.64 14.49
C GLN A 107 16.56 2.73 15.56
N VAL A 108 17.35 3.78 15.32
CA VAL A 108 17.46 4.94 16.21
C VAL A 108 16.11 5.64 16.32
N ASP A 109 15.47 5.97 15.20
CA ASP A 109 14.14 6.61 15.18
C ASP A 109 13.09 5.76 15.92
N ARG A 110 13.17 4.42 15.81
CA ARG A 110 12.29 3.49 16.54
C ARG A 110 12.52 3.54 18.05
N ILE A 111 13.78 3.53 18.50
CA ILE A 111 14.13 3.58 19.92
C ILE A 111 13.75 4.95 20.51
N VAL A 112 14.05 6.04 19.79
CA VAL A 112 13.67 7.40 20.19
C VAL A 112 12.15 7.53 20.29
N ARG A 113 11.41 7.01 19.31
CA ARG A 113 9.94 7.03 19.37
C ARG A 113 9.39 6.20 20.53
N ALA A 114 9.99 5.06 20.84
CA ALA A 114 9.60 4.25 21.99
C ALA A 114 9.85 5.00 23.31
N ALA A 115 11.01 5.65 23.45
CA ALA A 115 11.34 6.48 24.60
C ALA A 115 10.38 7.67 24.74
N ASP A 116 10.07 8.37 23.64
CA ASP A 116 9.09 9.47 23.63
C ASP A 116 7.69 9.00 24.04
N ASP A 117 7.26 7.82 23.57
CA ASP A 117 5.97 7.24 23.92
C ASP A 117 5.91 6.82 25.39
N GLU A 118 7.01 6.32 25.95
CA GLU A 118 7.14 6.06 27.39
C GLU A 118 7.08 7.35 28.20
N GLU A 119 7.79 8.41 27.80
CA GLU A 119 7.70 9.71 28.44
C GLU A 119 6.29 10.29 28.38
N ARG A 120 5.59 10.17 27.23
CA ARG A 120 4.19 10.60 27.09
C ARG A 120 3.28 9.81 28.02
N LYS A 121 3.44 8.49 28.11
CA LYS A 121 2.67 7.64 29.05
C LYS A 121 2.92 8.05 30.50
N VAL A 122 4.17 8.35 30.87
CA VAL A 122 4.50 8.85 32.21
C VAL A 122 3.83 10.20 32.46
N LYS A 123 3.90 11.15 31.51
CA LYS A 123 3.24 12.47 31.60
C LYS A 123 1.72 12.35 31.71
N LEU A 124 1.09 11.47 30.93
CA LEU A 124 -0.36 11.21 31.00
C LEU A 124 -0.76 10.59 32.34
N LYS A 125 0.01 9.62 32.86
CA LYS A 125 -0.22 9.05 34.20
C LYS A 125 -0.10 10.10 35.30
N LEU A 126 0.89 10.99 35.22
CA LEU A 126 1.06 12.10 36.16
C LEU A 126 -0.12 13.09 36.07
N GLN A 127 -0.58 13.43 34.87
CA GLN A 127 -1.76 14.30 34.68
C GLN A 127 -3.05 13.65 35.20
N GLN A 128 -3.22 12.35 35.00
CA GLN A 128 -4.36 11.60 35.55
C GLN A 128 -4.31 11.55 37.08
N ALA A 129 -3.13 11.35 37.68
CA ALA A 129 -2.96 11.39 39.13
C ALA A 129 -3.26 12.78 39.72
N VAL A 130 -2.87 13.87 39.04
CA VAL A 130 -3.20 15.25 39.46
C VAL A 130 -4.70 15.52 39.34
N LYS A 131 -5.37 15.04 38.28
CA LYS A 131 -6.83 15.16 38.12
C LYS A 131 -7.60 14.32 39.16
N ALA A 132 -7.10 13.14 39.50
CA ALA A 132 -7.70 12.28 40.54
C ALA A 132 -7.59 12.92 41.93
N ASN A 133 -6.48 13.58 42.25
CA ASN A 133 -6.32 14.32 43.52
C ASN A 133 -7.07 15.67 43.53
N GLY A 134 -7.41 16.23 42.37
CA GLY A 134 -8.17 17.49 42.25
C GLY A 134 -9.68 17.36 42.49
N HIS A 135 -10.22 16.15 42.64
CA HIS A 135 -11.65 15.91 42.85
C HIS A 135 -12.10 15.92 44.32
N ALA A 136 -11.23 16.32 45.26
CA ALA A 136 -11.58 16.42 46.69
C ALA A 136 -12.08 17.82 47.13
N GLU A 137 -12.03 18.87 46.30
CA GLU A 137 -12.54 20.21 46.67
C GLU A 137 -13.20 20.93 45.48
N LYS A 138 -14.50 20.70 45.29
CA LYS A 138 -15.55 21.69 45.02
C LYS A 138 -16.77 21.03 44.37
N ASN A 139 -17.82 20.85 45.18
CA ASN A 139 -19.19 20.89 44.67
C ASN A 139 -19.59 22.35 44.57
N GLU A 140 -20.02 22.80 43.39
CA GLU A 140 -21.26 23.57 43.18
C GLU A 140 -21.44 24.02 41.70
N ALA A 141 -22.64 23.76 41.20
CA ALA A 141 -23.40 24.43 40.14
C ALA A 141 -23.04 24.24 38.63
N GLU A 142 -23.94 23.50 37.97
CA GLU A 142 -24.53 23.64 36.62
C GLU A 142 -23.74 24.21 35.42
N GLY A 143 -23.77 23.45 34.32
CA GLY A 143 -23.47 23.94 32.98
C GLY A 143 -23.26 22.81 31.97
N SER A 144 -24.35 22.36 31.34
CA SER A 144 -24.39 21.36 30.27
C SER A 144 -23.40 21.66 29.13
N ASN A 145 -22.53 20.70 28.83
CA ASN A 145 -21.99 20.52 27.49
C ASN A 145 -21.69 19.03 27.29
N GLU A 146 -22.56 18.35 26.54
CA GLU A 146 -22.36 16.97 26.13
C GLU A 146 -21.18 16.91 25.15
N SER A 147 -20.04 16.50 25.66
CA SER A 147 -18.95 15.97 24.86
C SER A 147 -19.03 14.45 25.01
N ASP A 148 -19.64 13.84 24.00
CA ASP A 148 -19.83 12.40 23.87
C ASP A 148 -18.46 11.75 23.64
N SER A 149 -17.78 11.50 24.76
CA SER A 149 -16.53 10.75 24.83
C SER A 149 -16.90 9.30 25.13
N ASP A 150 -17.36 8.59 24.11
CA ASP A 150 -17.58 7.15 24.17
C ASP A 150 -16.24 6.44 24.44
N SER A 151 -16.10 6.03 25.70
CA SER A 151 -15.11 5.06 26.13
C SER A 151 -15.56 3.66 25.70
N GLU A 152 -15.25 3.28 24.48
CA GLU A 152 -15.33 1.88 24.04
C GLU A 152 -14.12 1.13 24.60
N LEU A 153 -14.29 0.60 25.82
CA LEU A 153 -13.47 -0.46 26.38
C LEU A 153 -13.99 -1.80 25.81
N ASP A 154 -13.16 -2.34 24.93
CA ASP A 154 -12.83 -3.77 24.85
C ASP A 154 -13.73 -4.69 24.00
N SER A 155 -13.40 -4.72 22.71
CA SER A 155 -13.35 -5.96 21.92
C SER A 155 -11.94 -6.20 21.39
N ASP A 156 -10.92 -5.96 22.21
CA ASP A 156 -9.50 -5.98 21.80
C ASP A 156 -8.81 -7.33 22.05
N ALA A 157 -9.57 -8.34 22.48
CA ALA A 157 -9.09 -9.71 22.70
C ALA A 157 -8.58 -10.43 21.41
N GLU A 158 -8.71 -9.82 20.22
CA GLU A 158 -8.09 -10.34 18.98
C GLU A 158 -6.84 -9.58 18.51
N LEU A 159 -6.49 -8.43 19.11
CA LEU A 159 -5.28 -7.66 18.74
C LEU A 159 -4.09 -7.90 19.69
N ASP A 160 -4.31 -8.48 20.87
CA ASP A 160 -3.22 -8.89 21.78
C ASP A 160 -2.43 -10.12 21.31
N ALA A 161 -2.99 -10.90 20.37
CA ALA A 161 -2.28 -12.04 19.78
C ALA A 161 -1.22 -11.62 18.73
N ASP A 162 -1.34 -10.41 18.16
CA ASP A 162 -0.43 -9.93 17.10
C ASP A 162 0.62 -8.91 17.61
N SER A 163 0.39 -8.31 18.79
CA SER A 163 1.38 -7.43 19.45
C SER A 163 2.55 -8.22 20.06
N THR A 164 2.33 -9.47 20.44
CA THR A 164 3.35 -10.37 21.00
C THR A 164 4.17 -11.11 19.92
N ALA A 165 3.72 -11.09 18.67
CA ALA A 165 4.47 -11.63 17.52
C ALA A 165 5.64 -10.70 17.08
N TYR A 166 5.65 -9.44 17.55
CA TYR A 166 6.63 -8.41 17.16
C TYR A 166 7.53 -7.93 18.31
N ALA A 167 7.57 -8.68 19.42
CA ALA A 167 8.57 -8.49 20.49
C ALA A 167 9.91 -9.17 20.10
N PRO A 168 11.07 -8.54 20.35
CA PRO A 168 12.35 -9.21 20.18
C PRO A 168 12.48 -10.33 21.21
N LYS A 169 12.66 -11.57 20.75
CA LYS A 169 13.05 -12.69 21.63
C LYS A 169 14.43 -12.40 22.20
N ALA A 170 14.49 -11.87 23.43
CA ALA A 170 15.72 -11.70 24.19
C ALA A 170 16.47 -13.03 24.43
N ALA A 171 15.79 -14.17 24.27
CA ALA A 171 16.37 -15.51 24.33
C ALA A 171 17.29 -15.88 23.15
N LEU A 172 17.42 -15.04 22.11
CA LEU A 172 18.39 -15.26 21.02
C LEU A 172 19.79 -14.70 21.32
N MET A 173 20.03 -14.21 22.55
CA MET A 173 21.33 -13.72 23.00
C MET A 173 22.07 -14.67 23.96
N GLY A 174 21.59 -15.90 24.19
CA GLY A 174 22.29 -16.88 25.02
C GLY A 174 22.06 -18.32 24.55
N ASN A 175 23.11 -18.91 23.98
CA ASN A 175 23.38 -20.34 23.75
C ASN A 175 22.23 -21.31 23.35
N SER A 176 22.43 -21.90 22.16
CA SER A 176 22.06 -23.27 21.72
C SER A 176 21.03 -24.07 22.55
N ALA A 177 19.79 -24.14 22.07
CA ALA A 177 19.04 -25.39 21.84
C ALA A 177 17.58 -25.11 21.46
N GLN A 178 17.19 -25.67 20.30
CA GLN A 178 15.84 -26.09 19.88
C GLN A 178 14.69 -25.06 19.75
N SER A 179 14.33 -24.77 18.49
CA SER A 179 12.93 -24.63 18.08
C SER A 179 12.74 -25.15 16.64
N SER A 180 12.19 -26.36 16.52
CA SER A 180 12.15 -27.20 15.32
C SER A 180 10.84 -27.11 14.52
N ALA A 181 10.37 -25.90 14.18
CA ALA A 181 9.12 -25.77 13.42
C ALA A 181 9.13 -24.73 12.27
N VAL A 182 10.22 -23.96 12.08
CA VAL A 182 10.28 -22.91 11.03
C VAL A 182 11.41 -23.16 10.01
N SER A 183 12.18 -24.25 10.15
CA SER A 183 13.37 -24.52 9.32
C SER A 183 13.07 -25.18 7.95
N SER A 184 11.93 -25.83 7.76
CA SER A 184 11.68 -26.64 6.55
C SER A 184 11.48 -25.84 5.25
N ALA A 185 11.15 -24.56 5.33
CA ALA A 185 11.03 -23.68 4.16
C ALA A 185 12.35 -22.97 3.79
N ARG A 186 13.28 -22.82 4.74
CA ARG A 186 14.56 -22.11 4.56
C ARG A 186 15.69 -23.02 4.11
N GLU A 187 15.62 -24.32 4.40
CA GLU A 187 16.63 -25.31 3.96
C GLU A 187 16.63 -25.52 2.44
N LYS A 188 15.49 -25.37 1.75
CA LYS A 188 15.42 -25.56 0.28
C LYS A 188 16.01 -24.41 -0.55
N SER A 189 16.26 -23.23 0.04
CA SER A 189 16.84 -22.08 -0.69
C SER A 189 18.34 -21.89 -0.46
N ALA A 190 18.94 -22.62 0.49
CA ALA A 190 20.38 -22.52 0.76
C ALA A 190 21.23 -23.33 -0.23
N SER A 191 20.66 -24.35 -0.89
CA SER A 191 21.38 -25.19 -1.87
C SER A 191 21.47 -24.61 -3.27
N ASP A 192 20.76 -23.52 -3.57
CA ASP A 192 20.62 -23.01 -4.95
C ASP A 192 21.50 -21.77 -5.23
N GLY A 193 22.23 -21.22 -4.25
CA GLY A 193 23.15 -20.07 -4.42
C GLY A 193 22.51 -18.76 -4.91
N VAL A 194 21.24 -18.78 -5.30
CA VAL A 194 20.50 -17.67 -5.87
C VAL A 194 19.71 -16.97 -4.77
N TYR A 195 20.15 -15.77 -4.41
CA TYR A 195 19.47 -14.91 -3.45
C TYR A 195 18.05 -14.59 -3.92
N ARG A 196 17.05 -14.98 -3.11
CA ARG A 196 15.65 -14.63 -3.31
C ARG A 196 15.23 -13.66 -2.20
N PRO A 197 14.84 -12.42 -2.52
CA PRO A 197 14.43 -11.45 -1.51
C PRO A 197 13.16 -11.91 -0.77
N PRO A 198 12.97 -11.45 0.48
CA PRO A 198 11.83 -11.82 1.29
C PRO A 198 10.52 -11.37 0.63
N ARG A 199 9.55 -12.28 0.54
CA ARG A 199 8.22 -11.98 0.01
C ARG A 199 7.38 -11.29 1.08
N ILE A 200 7.40 -9.96 1.08
CA ILE A 200 6.51 -9.14 1.91
C ILE A 200 5.13 -9.10 1.24
N SER A 201 4.08 -9.52 1.94
CA SER A 201 2.70 -9.34 1.49
C SER A 201 2.36 -7.85 1.48
N ALA A 202 1.71 -7.37 0.42
CA ALA A 202 1.39 -5.95 0.27
C ALA A 202 0.59 -5.42 1.47
N THR A 203 1.21 -4.53 2.25
CA THR A 203 0.55 -3.73 3.28
C THR A 203 -0.31 -2.69 2.58
N SER A 204 -1.63 -2.71 2.79
CA SER A 204 -2.51 -1.68 2.25
C SER A 204 -2.21 -0.35 2.92
N MET A 205 -2.01 0.71 2.13
CA MET A 205 -1.85 2.07 2.64
C MET A 205 -3.11 2.50 3.40
N PRO A 206 -2.99 3.17 4.56
CA PRO A 206 -4.13 3.76 5.25
C PRO A 206 -4.63 4.96 4.46
N THR A 207 -5.64 4.75 3.62
CA THR A 207 -6.39 5.84 2.99
C THR A 207 -7.34 6.43 4.02
N THR A 208 -7.34 7.76 4.20
CA THR A 208 -8.16 8.49 5.18
C THR A 208 -9.66 8.47 4.88
N GLU A 209 -10.06 7.90 3.76
CA GLU A 209 -11.47 7.73 3.39
C GLU A 209 -11.92 6.30 3.66
N ARG A 210 -12.94 6.16 4.49
CA ARG A 210 -13.65 4.90 4.72
C ARG A 210 -14.26 4.48 3.38
N ARG A 211 -13.61 3.57 2.67
CA ARG A 211 -14.03 3.03 1.37
C ARG A 211 -15.55 2.85 1.35
N GLU A 212 -16.25 3.75 0.67
CA GLU A 212 -17.70 3.66 0.55
C GLU A 212 -18.02 2.30 -0.03
N LYS A 213 -18.89 1.57 0.67
CA LYS A 213 -19.27 0.22 0.29
C LYS A 213 -20.05 0.38 -1.01
N LYS A 214 -19.36 0.18 -2.15
CA LYS A 214 -19.96 0.30 -3.50
C LYS A 214 -21.34 -0.32 -3.44
N ASP A 215 -22.37 0.50 -3.62
CA ASP A 215 -23.75 0.03 -3.64
C ASP A 215 -23.80 -1.05 -4.71
N ARG A 216 -23.91 -2.30 -4.26
CA ARG A 216 -24.19 -3.41 -5.15
C ARG A 216 -25.59 -3.10 -5.66
N GLY A 217 -25.64 -2.56 -6.88
CA GLY A 217 -26.89 -2.25 -7.53
C GLY A 217 -27.85 -3.45 -7.43
N PRO A 218 -29.16 -3.20 -7.42
CA PRO A 218 -30.15 -4.27 -7.33
C PRO A 218 -29.78 -5.34 -8.35
N GLY A 219 -29.74 -6.61 -7.95
CA GLY A 219 -29.24 -7.70 -8.77
C GLY A 219 -30.03 -7.84 -10.08
N ARG A 220 -29.63 -7.09 -11.11
CA ARG A 220 -30.24 -7.09 -12.44
C ARG A 220 -30.06 -8.50 -13.01
N SER A 221 -31.15 -9.12 -13.46
CA SER A 221 -31.06 -10.38 -14.19
C SER A 221 -30.50 -10.10 -15.57
N ALA A 222 -29.49 -10.88 -15.98
CA ALA A 222 -28.83 -10.71 -17.27
C ALA A 222 -29.81 -10.84 -18.45
N THR A 223 -30.77 -11.75 -18.35
CA THR A 223 -31.79 -11.98 -19.38
C THR A 223 -32.77 -10.81 -19.53
N LEU A 224 -33.17 -10.14 -18.44
CA LEU A 224 -34.01 -8.95 -18.55
C LEU A 224 -33.22 -7.78 -19.12
N ASP A 225 -31.94 -7.67 -18.78
CA ASP A 225 -31.08 -6.61 -19.33
C ASP A 225 -30.88 -6.78 -20.84
N GLU A 226 -30.66 -8.02 -21.29
CA GLU A 226 -30.61 -8.38 -22.71
C GLU A 226 -31.93 -8.04 -23.39
N TYR A 227 -33.06 -8.53 -22.90
CA TYR A 227 -34.40 -8.23 -23.43
C TYR A 227 -34.69 -6.73 -23.54
N VAL A 228 -34.34 -5.96 -22.50
CA VAL A 228 -34.50 -4.51 -22.52
C VAL A 228 -33.62 -3.89 -23.60
N SER A 229 -32.38 -4.36 -23.74
CA SER A 229 -31.42 -3.79 -24.69
C SER A 229 -31.70 -4.15 -26.15
N THR A 230 -32.25 -5.35 -26.43
CA THR A 230 -32.46 -5.87 -27.78
C THR A 230 -33.88 -5.62 -28.28
N GLU A 231 -34.89 -5.80 -27.43
CA GLU A 231 -36.30 -5.76 -27.84
C GLU A 231 -37.02 -4.47 -27.46
N LEU A 232 -36.79 -3.95 -26.25
CA LEU A 232 -37.51 -2.75 -25.78
C LEU A 232 -36.81 -1.43 -26.14
N SER A 233 -35.48 -1.45 -26.24
CA SER A 233 -34.67 -0.26 -26.51
C SER A 233 -34.54 -0.03 -28.01
N ALA A 234 -34.87 1.18 -28.46
CA ALA A 234 -34.61 1.64 -29.83
C ALA A 234 -33.14 2.06 -30.06
N ALA A 235 -32.29 2.03 -29.03
CA ALA A 235 -30.89 2.43 -29.14
C ALA A 235 -30.07 1.36 -29.88
N PRO A 236 -29.19 1.74 -30.84
CA PRO A 236 -28.34 0.79 -31.54
C PRO A 236 -27.30 0.17 -30.59
N LEU A 237 -27.16 -1.16 -30.66
CA LEU A 237 -26.14 -1.88 -29.89
C LEU A 237 -24.83 -1.96 -30.67
N ALA A 238 -23.72 -1.62 -30.03
CA ALA A 238 -22.39 -1.73 -30.60
C ALA A 238 -21.98 -3.21 -30.68
N GLN A 239 -22.10 -3.80 -31.87
CA GLN A 239 -21.63 -5.16 -32.13
C GLN A 239 -20.15 -5.15 -32.57
N PRO A 240 -19.34 -6.10 -32.08
CA PRO A 240 -17.94 -6.22 -32.49
C PRO A 240 -17.84 -6.71 -33.95
N SER A 241 -16.74 -6.39 -34.61
CA SER A 241 -16.47 -6.89 -35.97
C SER A 241 -16.36 -8.42 -35.98
N ILE A 242 -16.91 -9.05 -37.03
CA ILE A 242 -16.94 -10.51 -37.23
C ILE A 242 -15.50 -11.02 -37.29
N GLY A 243 -15.05 -11.69 -36.23
CA GLY A 243 -13.68 -12.22 -36.09
C GLY A 243 -12.87 -11.60 -34.96
N SER A 244 -13.23 -10.41 -34.47
CA SER A 244 -12.56 -9.77 -33.32
C SER A 244 -12.87 -10.47 -31.98
N ASN A 245 -13.97 -11.24 -31.94
CA ASN A 245 -14.41 -12.03 -30.79
C ASN A 245 -13.82 -13.45 -30.74
N LEU A 246 -13.10 -13.88 -31.78
CA LEU A 246 -12.46 -15.20 -31.80
C LEU A 246 -11.19 -15.19 -30.94
N ALA A 247 -11.07 -16.17 -30.06
CA ALA A 247 -9.91 -16.40 -29.21
C ALA A 247 -9.23 -17.73 -29.57
N ALA A 248 -7.93 -17.82 -29.27
CA ALA A 248 -7.12 -19.03 -29.45
C ALA A 248 -7.22 -19.65 -30.86
N GLY A 249 -7.19 -18.82 -31.90
CA GLY A 249 -7.27 -19.26 -33.30
C GLY A 249 -8.60 -19.92 -33.68
N GLY A 250 -9.70 -19.52 -33.03
CA GLY A 250 -11.05 -20.03 -33.32
C GLY A 250 -11.48 -21.22 -32.45
N ARG A 251 -10.64 -21.65 -31.50
CA ARG A 251 -11.00 -22.72 -30.55
C ARG A 251 -12.04 -22.28 -29.53
N THR A 252 -12.13 -20.99 -29.27
CA THR A 252 -13.05 -20.38 -28.30
C THR A 252 -13.54 -19.04 -28.83
N SER A 253 -14.82 -18.72 -28.65
CA SER A 253 -15.36 -17.38 -28.87
C SER A 253 -15.52 -16.65 -27.53
N LYS A 254 -15.35 -15.33 -27.54
CA LYS A 254 -15.55 -14.48 -26.37
C LYS A 254 -17.01 -14.05 -26.29
N ASN A 255 -17.58 -14.15 -25.09
CA ASN A 255 -18.92 -13.65 -24.81
C ASN A 255 -18.91 -12.12 -24.65
N ALA A 256 -20.07 -11.46 -24.76
CA ALA A 256 -20.20 -10.01 -24.57
C ALA A 256 -19.63 -9.51 -23.22
N ARG A 257 -19.79 -10.29 -22.15
CA ARG A 257 -19.22 -9.98 -20.82
C ARG A 257 -17.69 -10.02 -20.82
N GLN A 258 -17.10 -11.00 -21.50
CA GLN A 258 -15.63 -11.13 -21.59
C GLN A 258 -15.03 -10.01 -22.44
N LEU A 259 -15.72 -9.61 -23.52
CA LEU A 259 -15.33 -8.46 -24.34
C LEU A 259 -15.33 -7.15 -23.55
N LYS A 260 -16.34 -6.92 -22.71
CA LYS A 260 -16.39 -5.75 -21.80
C LYS A 260 -15.22 -5.75 -20.82
N GLU A 261 -14.92 -6.89 -20.18
CA GLU A 261 -13.79 -6.99 -19.25
C GLU A 261 -12.43 -6.77 -19.95
N GLU A 262 -12.27 -7.22 -21.20
CA GLU A 262 -11.08 -6.93 -21.99
C GLU A 262 -10.99 -5.47 -22.42
N ALA A 263 -12.11 -4.82 -22.74
CA ALA A 263 -12.16 -3.38 -23.00
C ALA A 263 -11.76 -2.61 -21.75
N GLU A 264 -12.35 -2.92 -20.58
CA GLU A 264 -11.97 -2.32 -19.29
C GLU A 264 -10.48 -2.52 -18.98
N ARG A 265 -9.93 -3.69 -19.31
CA ARG A 265 -8.49 -3.96 -19.17
C ARG A 265 -7.66 -3.07 -20.09
N ARG A 266 -8.05 -2.94 -21.37
CA ARG A 266 -7.35 -2.07 -22.33
C ARG A 266 -7.43 -0.61 -21.90
N ASP A 267 -8.61 -0.13 -21.52
CA ASP A 267 -8.83 1.23 -21.03
C ASP A 267 -7.94 1.51 -19.83
N TYR A 268 -7.80 0.54 -18.90
CA TYR A 268 -6.87 0.66 -17.77
C TYR A 268 -5.40 0.73 -18.24
N GLU A 269 -4.98 -0.15 -19.14
CA GLU A 269 -3.61 -0.17 -19.67
C GLU A 269 -3.26 1.10 -20.45
N GLU A 270 -4.23 1.67 -21.19
CA GLU A 270 -4.09 2.91 -21.97
C GLU A 270 -4.08 4.15 -21.06
N THR A 271 -4.96 4.20 -20.05
CA THR A 271 -5.00 5.31 -19.09
C THR A 271 -3.78 5.35 -18.17
N HIS A 272 -3.26 4.19 -17.76
CA HIS A 272 -2.13 4.09 -16.84
C HIS A 272 -0.80 3.80 -17.54
N LEU A 273 -0.80 3.66 -18.87
CA LEU A 273 0.36 3.36 -19.72
C LEU A 273 1.22 2.20 -19.20
N THR A 274 0.60 1.25 -18.50
CA THR A 274 1.28 0.10 -17.87
C THR A 274 0.51 -1.18 -18.17
N ARG A 275 1.22 -2.25 -18.55
CA ARG A 275 0.59 -3.53 -18.86
C ARG A 275 0.24 -4.29 -17.59
N LEU A 276 -0.98 -4.81 -17.52
CA LEU A 276 -1.38 -5.69 -16.44
C LEU A 276 -0.70 -7.07 -16.60
N PRO A 277 -0.22 -7.69 -15.51
CA PRO A 277 0.33 -9.03 -15.58
C PRO A 277 -0.73 -10.04 -16.04
N LEU A 278 -0.28 -11.21 -16.49
CA LEU A 278 -1.18 -12.32 -16.77
C LEU A 278 -1.87 -12.75 -15.47
N MET A 279 -3.16 -13.12 -15.57
CA MET A 279 -3.95 -13.51 -14.39
C MET A 279 -3.24 -14.61 -13.59
N SER A 280 -3.18 -14.41 -12.28
CA SER A 280 -2.57 -15.36 -11.35
C SER A 280 -3.34 -16.68 -11.32
N LYS A 281 -2.68 -17.78 -10.93
CA LYS A 281 -3.34 -19.09 -10.70
C LYS A 281 -4.53 -18.96 -9.74
N LYS A 282 -4.40 -18.11 -8.72
CA LYS A 282 -5.46 -17.82 -7.73
C LYS A 282 -6.65 -17.11 -8.37
N GLU A 283 -6.39 -16.12 -9.21
CA GLU A 283 -7.43 -15.35 -9.90
C GLU A 283 -8.17 -16.19 -10.94
N ARG A 284 -7.43 -17.01 -11.70
CA ARG A 284 -8.01 -17.99 -12.63
C ARG A 284 -8.92 -18.99 -11.92
N ALA A 285 -8.53 -19.44 -10.72
CA ALA A 285 -9.38 -20.32 -9.91
C ALA A 285 -10.63 -19.59 -9.40
N LYS A 286 -10.49 -18.36 -8.89
CA LYS A 286 -11.62 -17.55 -8.40
C LYS A 286 -12.62 -17.20 -9.49
N LYS A 287 -12.13 -16.84 -10.68
CA LYS A 287 -12.97 -16.53 -11.85
C LYS A 287 -13.60 -17.78 -12.47
N GLY A 288 -13.29 -18.97 -11.95
CA GLY A 288 -13.92 -20.20 -12.41
C GLY A 288 -13.53 -20.61 -13.83
N LEU A 289 -12.47 -20.03 -14.42
CA LEU A 289 -12.01 -20.33 -15.80
C LEU A 289 -11.64 -21.80 -16.02
N ARG A 290 -11.49 -22.58 -14.95
CA ARG A 290 -11.23 -24.03 -14.99
C ARG A 290 -12.48 -24.89 -14.96
N ARG A 291 -13.66 -24.33 -14.67
CA ARG A 291 -14.91 -25.07 -14.74
C ARG A 291 -15.43 -24.98 -16.19
N PRO A 292 -15.64 -26.12 -16.87
CA PRO A 292 -16.19 -26.15 -18.22
C PRO A 292 -17.68 -25.75 -18.28
N GLN A 293 -18.27 -25.37 -17.13
CA GLN A 293 -19.70 -25.23 -16.95
C GLN A 293 -20.25 -23.84 -17.34
N ASP A 294 -19.38 -22.85 -17.55
CA ASP A 294 -19.75 -21.50 -18.03
C ASP A 294 -19.39 -21.29 -19.51
N GLY A 295 -19.17 -22.39 -20.24
CA GLY A 295 -18.84 -22.38 -21.66
C GLY A 295 -20.04 -21.96 -22.49
N GLY A 296 -20.14 -20.66 -22.75
CA GLY A 296 -21.05 -20.13 -23.76
C GLY A 296 -20.85 -20.83 -25.10
N PHE A 297 -21.94 -21.19 -25.76
CA PHE A 297 -21.91 -21.79 -27.09
C PHE A 297 -22.01 -20.68 -28.13
N GLY A 298 -21.15 -20.70 -29.15
CA GLY A 298 -21.23 -19.73 -30.26
C GLY A 298 -20.90 -18.27 -29.89
N GLY A 299 -20.39 -17.99 -28.68
CA GLY A 299 -20.14 -16.63 -28.20
C GLY A 299 -21.32 -16.01 -27.44
N GLU A 300 -22.40 -16.78 -27.27
CA GLU A 300 -23.53 -16.43 -26.42
C GLU A 300 -23.43 -17.20 -25.09
N GLU A 301 -23.89 -16.59 -24.00
CA GLU A 301 -23.85 -17.20 -22.67
C GLU A 301 -25.13 -18.01 -22.40
N TRP A 302 -25.02 -19.33 -22.40
CA TRP A 302 -26.13 -20.21 -22.05
C TRP A 302 -26.10 -20.47 -20.54
N SER A 303 -26.77 -19.61 -19.79
CA SER A 303 -26.90 -19.75 -18.33
C SER A 303 -27.91 -20.83 -17.94
N ASN A 304 -27.67 -21.51 -16.81
CA ASN A 304 -28.65 -22.43 -16.22
C ASN A 304 -29.94 -21.69 -15.85
N LEU A 305 -31.08 -22.13 -16.40
CA LEU A 305 -32.39 -21.49 -16.23
C LEU A 305 -32.83 -21.32 -14.76
N GLY A 306 -32.37 -22.18 -13.84
CA GLY A 306 -32.78 -22.10 -12.43
C GLY A 306 -32.34 -20.81 -11.73
N ALA A 307 -31.09 -20.40 -11.90
CA ALA A 307 -30.55 -19.23 -11.17
C ALA A 307 -30.95 -17.88 -11.79
N SER A 308 -31.31 -17.84 -13.07
CA SER A 308 -31.82 -16.64 -13.73
C SER A 308 -33.32 -16.47 -13.50
N LEU A 309 -34.09 -17.55 -13.52
CA LEU A 309 -35.55 -17.52 -13.36
C LEU A 309 -35.98 -17.06 -11.96
N ASP A 310 -35.32 -17.52 -10.90
CA ASP A 310 -35.65 -17.09 -9.53
C ASP A 310 -35.47 -15.57 -9.35
N ARG A 311 -34.42 -15.00 -9.96
CA ARG A 311 -34.17 -13.53 -9.93
C ARG A 311 -35.19 -12.75 -10.74
N ILE A 312 -35.60 -13.26 -11.90
CA ILE A 312 -36.71 -12.67 -12.66
C ILE A 312 -38.00 -12.73 -11.82
N GLY A 313 -38.25 -13.86 -11.17
CA GLY A 313 -39.36 -14.03 -10.23
C GLY A 313 -39.32 -13.00 -9.11
N ASP A 314 -38.16 -12.77 -8.49
CA ASP A 314 -38.01 -11.78 -7.42
C ASP A 314 -38.14 -10.33 -7.90
N LEU A 315 -37.65 -10.01 -9.10
CA LEU A 315 -37.78 -8.68 -9.69
C LEU A 315 -39.22 -8.38 -10.16
N THR A 316 -39.94 -9.40 -10.62
CA THR A 316 -41.34 -9.29 -11.06
C THR A 316 -42.33 -9.43 -9.92
N LYS A 317 -41.93 -10.00 -8.78
CA LYS A 317 -42.71 -9.99 -7.55
C LYS A 317 -42.96 -8.55 -7.12
N ARG A 318 -44.24 -8.20 -6.99
CA ARG A 318 -44.66 -6.88 -6.51
C ARG A 318 -44.05 -6.65 -5.14
N LYS A 319 -43.30 -5.55 -4.99
CA LYS A 319 -42.81 -5.08 -3.69
C LYS A 319 -44.02 -4.94 -2.74
N SER A 320 -43.91 -5.52 -1.55
CA SER A 320 -45.01 -5.74 -0.60
C SER A 320 -45.87 -4.50 -0.34
N LYS A 321 -47.19 -4.74 -0.25
CA LYS A 321 -48.30 -3.92 0.27
C LYS A 321 -48.24 -2.42 -0.02
N ASP A 322 -48.21 -2.03 -1.30
CA ASP A 322 -48.58 -0.67 -1.70
C ASP A 322 -49.95 -0.31 -1.10
N SER A 323 -49.98 0.80 -0.33
CA SER A 323 -51.20 1.40 0.16
C SER A 323 -52.12 1.73 -1.02
N ALA A 324 -53.45 1.74 -0.82
CA ALA A 324 -54.38 2.11 -1.90
C ALA A 324 -54.04 3.48 -2.51
N LEU A 325 -53.48 4.40 -1.71
CA LEU A 325 -52.96 5.69 -2.16
C LEU A 325 -51.71 5.57 -3.03
N ASP A 326 -50.76 4.68 -2.71
CA ASP A 326 -49.58 4.45 -3.55
C ASP A 326 -49.94 3.78 -4.86
N LYS A 327 -50.93 2.88 -4.86
CA LYS A 327 -51.50 2.29 -6.08
C LYS A 327 -52.18 3.35 -6.95
N SER A 328 -52.92 4.27 -6.33
CA SER A 328 -53.57 5.39 -7.04
C SER A 328 -52.53 6.39 -7.58
N ARG A 329 -51.47 6.67 -6.84
CA ARG A 329 -50.39 7.58 -7.28
C ARG A 329 -49.56 6.98 -8.43
N LYS A 330 -49.28 5.68 -8.40
CA LYS A 330 -48.58 4.96 -9.47
C LYS A 330 -49.43 4.84 -10.74
N ARG A 331 -50.76 4.75 -10.57
CA ARG A 331 -51.74 4.87 -11.66
C ARG A 331 -52.08 6.34 -11.88
N ARG A 332 -51.14 7.16 -12.35
CA ARG A 332 -51.50 8.51 -12.81
C ARG A 332 -52.55 8.39 -13.92
N ALA A 333 -53.48 9.35 -13.95
CA ALA A 333 -54.66 9.41 -14.80
C ALA A 333 -54.31 9.13 -16.27
N VAL A 334 -54.63 7.92 -16.71
CA VAL A 334 -54.86 7.63 -18.12
C VAL A 334 -56.23 8.20 -18.44
N GLU A 335 -56.37 8.90 -19.56
CA GLU A 335 -57.65 9.41 -20.07
C GLU A 335 -58.75 8.34 -19.94
N ASP A 336 -59.91 8.80 -19.47
CA ASP A 336 -61.07 8.00 -19.09
C ASP A 336 -61.40 6.87 -20.07
N GLY A 337 -61.26 5.63 -19.59
CA GLY A 337 -61.93 4.45 -20.14
C GLY A 337 -62.95 3.94 -19.11
N PRO A 338 -64.23 3.71 -19.48
CA PRO A 338 -65.32 3.67 -18.51
C PRO A 338 -65.44 2.28 -17.86
N ARG A 339 -64.62 1.95 -16.87
CA ARG A 339 -64.81 0.71 -16.09
C ARG A 339 -64.45 0.82 -14.61
N GLY A 340 -65.52 0.85 -13.79
CA GLY A 340 -65.64 0.02 -12.60
C GLY A 340 -65.39 0.70 -11.25
N ASP A 341 -66.48 1.13 -10.60
CA ASP A 341 -66.64 1.34 -9.15
C ASP A 341 -65.36 1.71 -8.36
N GLY A 342 -64.88 2.94 -8.58
CA GLY A 342 -63.94 3.57 -7.66
C GLY A 342 -64.62 3.95 -6.35
N ILE A 343 -63.95 3.70 -5.22
CA ILE A 343 -64.01 4.27 -3.85
C ILE A 343 -65.31 4.94 -3.30
N GLY A 344 -66.13 5.60 -4.11
CA GLY A 344 -67.44 6.13 -3.73
C GLY A 344 -68.37 5.10 -3.10
N ALA A 345 -68.40 3.85 -3.59
CA ALA A 345 -69.27 2.81 -3.03
C ALA A 345 -68.92 2.45 -1.56
N SER A 346 -67.62 2.45 -1.21
CA SER A 346 -67.19 2.17 0.17
C SER A 346 -67.40 3.38 1.09
N PHE A 347 -67.33 4.59 0.56
CA PHE A 347 -67.67 5.81 1.28
C PHE A 347 -69.17 5.92 1.53
N ASP A 348 -70.01 5.63 0.53
CA ASP A 348 -71.47 5.69 0.65
C ASP A 348 -72.03 4.62 1.59
N THR A 349 -71.45 3.41 1.59
CA THR A 349 -71.82 2.38 2.56
C THR A 349 -71.42 2.77 3.98
N LYS A 350 -70.30 3.47 4.18
CA LYS A 350 -69.88 3.99 5.49
C LYS A 350 -70.75 5.17 5.93
N LYS A 351 -71.11 6.07 5.01
CA LYS A 351 -72.04 7.19 5.24
C LYS A 351 -73.43 6.69 5.62
N ARG A 352 -73.97 5.70 4.91
CA ARG A 352 -75.24 5.04 5.26
C ARG A 352 -75.20 4.39 6.64
N ARG A 353 -74.07 3.77 7.02
CA ARG A 353 -73.90 3.17 8.37
C ARG A 353 -73.85 4.23 9.48
N LEU A 354 -73.14 5.34 9.26
CA LEU A 354 -73.07 6.44 10.23
C LEU A 354 -74.42 7.16 10.39
N ALA A 355 -75.12 7.41 9.28
CA ALA A 355 -76.46 8.00 9.31
C ALA A 355 -77.47 7.14 10.11
N LYS A 356 -77.32 5.82 10.07
CA LYS A 356 -78.13 4.89 10.85
C LYS A 356 -77.79 4.88 12.34
N LYS A 357 -76.58 5.28 12.72
CA LYS A 357 -76.10 5.34 14.11
C LYS A 357 -76.44 6.67 14.81
N GLY A 358 -76.69 7.73 14.04
CA GLY A 358 -77.16 9.04 14.55
C GLY A 358 -78.68 9.18 14.69
N ARG A 359 -79.43 8.12 14.39
CA ARG A 359 -80.88 8.00 14.66
C ARG A 359 -81.09 6.87 15.66
N LEU A 360 -80.76 7.13 16.93
CA LEU A 360 -81.21 6.38 18.11
C LEU A 360 -81.37 7.39 19.24
#